data_AF-A0A1W9TJT1-F1
#
_entry.id   AF-A0A1W9TJT1-F1
#
_cell.length_a   1.000
_cell.length_b   1.000
_cell.length_c   1.000
_cell.angle_alpha   90.00
_cell.angle_beta   90.00
_cell.angle_gamma   90.00
#
_symmetry.space_group_name_H-M   'P 1'
#
loop_
_entity.id
_entity.type
_entity.pdbx_description
1 polymer ?
#
loop_
_entity_poly.entity_id
_entity_poly.type
_entity_poly.pdbx_seq_one_letter_code
_entity_poly.pdbx_strand_id
1 'polypeptide(L)'
;MNKVLVFDVWGDYAHFRRFYTTTSPLSFPIPPRTALCGLIGAIIGLEKEGNDYLNYFSIEFAHIALRLLNPIKKTVIAENLINTKNARGPGMNLITNRTQIRFEFLKDQKYRIYFYYTDEEDDSLYQKLKYNLTNHKTKYTPCLGLSENIANFKFIGEFKIKNLSPPDVHIPISTVIPLQKISQDSGISFEREGEYFSIRVPVELNTKRVVTKYRDIIFDRKGRPIKAKLKEPHTIVNYADGRSENIVFIE
;
A
#
# COMPACT_ATOMS: atom_id res chain seq x y z
N MET A 1 -17.68 -1.75 15.24
CA MET A 1 -17.69 -3.23 15.13
C MET A 1 -16.31 -3.66 14.60
N ASN A 2 -15.86 -4.91 14.76
CA ASN A 2 -14.46 -5.33 14.49
C ASN A 2 -14.34 -6.17 13.19
N LYS A 3 -14.43 -5.55 12.02
CA LYS A 3 -14.33 -6.26 10.73
C LYS A 3 -13.37 -5.60 9.75
N VAL A 4 -12.77 -6.37 8.86
CA VAL A 4 -11.87 -5.86 7.82
C VAL A 4 -12.32 -6.32 6.44
N LEU A 5 -12.17 -5.44 5.45
CA LEU A 5 -12.27 -5.83 4.05
C LEU A 5 -10.92 -6.34 3.60
N VAL A 6 -10.90 -7.52 2.99
CA VAL A 6 -9.70 -8.11 2.41
C VAL A 6 -9.88 -8.21 0.91
N PHE A 7 -8.91 -7.68 0.17
CA PHE A 7 -8.89 -7.73 -1.29
C PHE A 7 -7.47 -7.82 -1.81
N ASP A 8 -7.31 -8.50 -2.93
CA ASP A 8 -6.04 -8.61 -3.63
C ASP A 8 -6.00 -7.57 -4.75
N VAL A 9 -4.83 -6.98 -5.02
CA VAL A 9 -4.59 -6.05 -6.12
C VAL A 9 -3.31 -6.45 -6.84
N TRP A 10 -3.31 -6.43 -8.17
CA TRP A 10 -2.15 -6.78 -8.99
C TRP A 10 -2.05 -5.92 -10.25
N GLY A 11 -0.85 -5.90 -10.81
CA GLY A 11 -0.55 -5.28 -12.10
C GLY A 11 0.79 -5.76 -12.62
N ASP A 12 1.01 -5.63 -13.92
CA ASP A 12 2.25 -6.06 -14.57
C ASP A 12 3.43 -5.20 -14.14
N TYR A 13 3.18 -3.91 -13.96
CA TYR A 13 4.13 -2.92 -13.50
C TYR A 13 3.59 -2.08 -12.35
N ALA A 14 4.49 -1.56 -11.51
CA ALA A 14 4.17 -0.56 -10.51
C ALA A 14 5.32 0.44 -10.35
N HIS A 15 4.98 1.69 -10.03
CA HIS A 15 5.97 2.72 -9.75
C HIS A 15 5.49 3.63 -8.61
N PHE A 16 6.02 3.38 -7.42
CA PHE A 16 5.75 4.16 -6.22
C PHE A 16 6.91 5.14 -6.01
N ARG A 17 6.87 6.29 -6.68
CA ARG A 17 8.00 7.23 -6.72
C ARG A 17 8.56 7.56 -5.32
N ARG A 18 9.87 7.40 -5.15
CA ARG A 18 10.60 7.90 -3.99
C ARG A 18 10.71 9.42 -4.06
N PHE A 19 10.36 10.10 -2.97
CA PHE A 19 10.31 11.57 -2.93
C PHE A 19 11.70 12.24 -2.98
N TYR A 20 12.77 11.51 -2.66
CA TYR A 20 14.14 12.02 -2.56
C TYR A 20 15.03 11.70 -3.77
N THR A 21 14.47 11.21 -4.89
CA THR A 21 15.25 10.93 -6.11
C THR A 21 15.18 12.07 -7.11
N THR A 22 16.33 12.48 -7.64
CA THR A 22 16.46 13.63 -8.54
C THR A 22 16.34 13.24 -10.02
N THR A 23 17.29 12.44 -10.53
CA THR A 23 17.47 12.24 -11.99
C THR A 23 16.74 11.01 -12.54
N SER A 24 16.91 9.85 -11.91
CA SER A 24 16.24 8.60 -12.31
C SER A 24 15.14 8.28 -11.28
N PRO A 25 13.86 8.23 -11.68
CA PRO A 25 12.77 7.91 -10.77
C PRO A 25 12.93 6.49 -10.23
N LEU A 26 13.21 6.36 -8.92
CA LEU A 26 13.22 5.06 -8.25
C LEU A 26 11.88 4.79 -7.60
N SER A 27 11.52 3.52 -7.51
CA SER A 27 10.29 3.08 -6.85
C SER A 27 10.58 2.66 -5.40
N PHE A 28 9.64 2.90 -4.51
CA PHE A 28 9.54 2.10 -3.30
C PHE A 28 9.33 0.63 -3.70
N PRO A 29 9.90 -0.32 -2.94
CA PRO A 29 9.80 -1.75 -3.23
C PRO A 29 8.40 -2.32 -2.97
N ILE A 30 7.55 -1.55 -2.27
CA ILE A 30 6.15 -1.84 -1.97
C ILE A 30 5.35 -0.53 -2.00
N PRO A 31 4.01 -0.55 -2.17
CA PRO A 31 3.19 0.65 -2.07
C PRO A 31 3.26 1.25 -0.65
N PRO A 32 3.60 2.55 -0.51
CA PRO A 32 3.38 3.24 0.75
C PRO A 32 1.88 3.34 1.07
N ARG A 33 1.51 3.50 2.35
CA ARG A 33 0.09 3.65 2.76
C ARG A 33 -0.60 4.76 1.98
N THR A 34 0.08 5.86 1.70
CA THR A 34 -0.45 6.99 0.91
C THR A 34 -0.83 6.61 -0.52
N ALA A 35 -0.10 5.70 -1.15
CA ALA A 35 -0.46 5.15 -2.46
C ALA A 35 -1.67 4.22 -2.37
N LEU A 36 -1.77 3.43 -1.28
CA LEU A 36 -2.94 2.59 -1.02
C LEU A 36 -4.20 3.44 -0.79
N CYS A 37 -4.10 4.58 -0.09
CA CYS A 37 -5.22 5.52 0.05
C CYS A 37 -5.70 6.05 -1.31
N GLY A 38 -4.77 6.41 -2.20
CA GLY A 38 -5.11 6.84 -3.56
C GLY A 38 -5.77 5.74 -4.38
N LEU A 39 -5.26 4.51 -4.29
CA LEU A 39 -5.84 3.34 -4.95
C LEU A 39 -7.27 3.06 -4.46
N ILE A 40 -7.48 3.06 -3.14
CA ILE A 40 -8.79 2.83 -2.54
C ILE A 40 -9.75 3.98 -2.90
N GLY A 41 -9.27 5.23 -2.84
CA GLY A 41 -10.02 6.41 -3.27
C GLY A 41 -10.45 6.35 -4.74
N ALA A 42 -9.62 5.79 -5.62
CA ALA A 42 -9.97 5.58 -7.03
C ALA A 42 -11.09 4.53 -7.22
N ILE A 43 -11.00 3.41 -6.48
CA ILE A 43 -12.05 2.37 -6.47
C ILE A 43 -13.38 2.96 -6.03
N ILE A 44 -13.39 3.74 -4.93
CA ILE A 44 -14.60 4.40 -4.40
C ILE A 44 -15.09 5.50 -5.34
N GLY A 45 -14.16 6.29 -5.90
CA GLY A 45 -14.46 7.45 -6.73
C GLY A 45 -14.41 8.79 -5.99
N LEU A 46 -13.49 8.92 -5.03
CA LEU A 46 -13.25 10.18 -4.33
C LEU A 46 -12.53 11.16 -5.26
N GLU A 47 -13.00 12.39 -5.28
CA GLU A 47 -12.45 13.44 -6.14
C GLU A 47 -11.13 13.96 -5.59
N LYS A 48 -10.26 14.40 -6.51
CA LYS A 48 -8.93 14.93 -6.19
C LYS A 48 -8.96 16.44 -5.97
N GLU A 49 -10.08 17.11 -6.24
CA GLU A 49 -10.24 18.55 -5.99
C GLU A 49 -9.92 18.87 -4.52
N GLY A 50 -9.11 19.90 -4.29
CA GLY A 50 -8.60 20.26 -2.95
C GLY A 50 -7.68 19.23 -2.26
N ASN A 51 -7.53 18.01 -2.80
CA ASN A 51 -7.04 16.82 -2.10
C ASN A 51 -7.83 16.46 -0.83
N ASP A 52 -9.11 16.83 -0.76
CA ASP A 52 -9.93 16.60 0.44
C ASP A 52 -10.16 15.11 0.72
N TYR A 53 -10.02 14.25 -0.30
CA TYR A 53 -10.09 12.81 -0.13
C TYR A 53 -9.09 12.27 0.93
N LEU A 54 -7.98 12.97 1.17
CA LEU A 54 -6.98 12.58 2.16
C LEU A 54 -7.53 12.60 3.59
N ASN A 55 -8.51 13.46 3.88
CA ASN A 55 -9.12 13.56 5.20
C ASN A 55 -9.87 12.27 5.58
N TYR A 56 -10.46 11.58 4.60
CA TYR A 56 -11.07 10.27 4.83
C TYR A 56 -10.05 9.16 5.12
N PHE A 57 -8.76 9.39 4.90
CA PHE A 57 -7.72 8.39 5.14
C PHE A 57 -6.72 8.82 6.22
N SER A 58 -7.16 9.61 7.20
CA SER A 58 -6.34 9.84 8.40
C SER A 58 -6.02 8.51 9.07
N ILE A 59 -4.89 8.44 9.77
CA ILE A 59 -4.50 7.24 10.54
C ILE A 59 -5.43 6.94 11.72
N GLU A 60 -6.30 7.88 12.09
CA GLU A 60 -7.28 7.72 13.17
C GLU A 60 -8.51 6.94 12.70
N PHE A 61 -8.85 7.03 11.41
CA PHE A 61 -10.05 6.40 10.86
C PHE A 61 -9.73 5.22 9.95
N ALA A 62 -8.74 5.35 9.06
CA ALA A 62 -8.43 4.34 8.04
C ALA A 62 -7.16 3.57 8.39
N HIS A 63 -7.28 2.29 8.71
CA HIS A 63 -6.14 1.45 9.02
C HIS A 63 -5.88 0.48 7.86
N ILE A 64 -4.63 0.43 7.39
CA ILE A 64 -4.28 -0.34 6.19
C ILE A 64 -3.10 -1.26 6.50
N ALA A 65 -3.32 -2.56 6.35
CA ALA A 65 -2.26 -3.56 6.40
C ALA A 65 -1.99 -4.08 4.98
N LEU A 66 -0.72 -4.38 4.70
CA LEU A 66 -0.27 -4.81 3.39
C LEU A 66 0.53 -6.10 3.48
N ARG A 67 0.13 -7.11 2.72
CA ARG A 67 0.88 -8.34 2.52
C ARG A 67 1.33 -8.46 1.07
N LEU A 68 2.56 -8.91 0.88
CA LEU A 68 3.10 -9.28 -0.42
C LEU A 68 2.66 -10.70 -0.77
N LEU A 69 2.04 -10.88 -1.94
CA LEU A 69 1.67 -12.22 -2.45
C LEU A 69 2.66 -12.74 -3.48
N ASN A 70 3.40 -11.84 -4.13
CA ASN A 70 4.50 -12.15 -5.04
C ASN A 70 5.82 -11.57 -4.51
N PRO A 71 6.96 -12.19 -4.83
CA PRO A 71 8.25 -11.61 -4.55
C PRO A 71 8.46 -10.26 -5.26
N ILE A 72 9.21 -9.38 -4.61
CA ILE A 72 9.56 -8.08 -5.17
C ILE A 72 10.58 -8.28 -6.29
N LYS A 73 10.16 -7.93 -7.50
CA LYS A 73 10.99 -7.92 -8.71
C LYS A 73 11.08 -6.48 -9.21
N LYS A 74 12.28 -6.09 -9.64
CA LYS A 74 12.54 -4.78 -10.23
C LYS A 74 12.97 -4.92 -11.66
N THR A 75 12.60 -3.94 -12.48
CA THR A 75 13.11 -3.78 -13.84
C THR A 75 13.35 -2.30 -14.11
N VAL A 76 14.15 -2.01 -15.11
CA VAL A 76 14.41 -0.64 -15.56
C VAL A 76 13.91 -0.50 -16.97
N ILE A 77 13.03 0.46 -17.19
CA ILE A 77 12.48 0.78 -18.51
C ILE A 77 12.92 2.21 -18.85
N ALA A 78 13.45 2.39 -20.06
CA ALA A 78 13.82 3.70 -20.56
C ALA A 78 12.60 4.36 -21.21
N GLU A 79 12.21 5.52 -20.72
CA GLU A 79 11.11 6.31 -21.24
C GLU A 79 11.61 7.59 -21.90
N ASN A 80 11.03 7.93 -23.05
CA ASN A 80 11.36 9.15 -23.77
C ASN A 80 10.38 10.26 -23.36
N LEU A 81 10.80 11.09 -22.41
CA LEU A 81 9.96 12.18 -21.92
C LEU A 81 10.08 13.43 -22.82
N ILE A 82 8.96 14.13 -22.96
CA ILE A 82 8.88 15.44 -23.59
C ILE A 82 9.04 16.55 -22.54
N ASN A 83 9.71 17.65 -22.90
CA ASN A 83 9.84 18.80 -22.02
C ASN A 83 8.58 19.67 -22.09
N THR A 84 7.75 19.58 -21.06
CA THR A 84 6.47 20.30 -21.00
C THR A 84 6.55 21.67 -20.31
N LYS A 85 7.73 22.11 -19.83
CA LYS A 85 7.88 23.33 -19.01
C LYS A 85 7.34 24.59 -19.68
N ASN A 86 7.51 24.69 -21.01
CA ASN A 86 7.04 25.81 -21.82
C ASN A 86 5.87 25.41 -22.75
N ALA A 87 5.36 24.19 -22.65
CA ALA A 87 4.31 23.69 -23.52
C ALA A 87 2.96 24.30 -23.09
N ARG A 88 2.26 24.97 -24.02
CA ARG A 88 0.93 25.54 -23.80
C ARG A 88 -0.05 25.03 -24.87
N GLY A 89 -1.21 24.55 -24.42
CA GLY A 89 -2.33 24.15 -25.29
C GLY A 89 -1.94 23.11 -26.35
N PRO A 90 -2.40 23.25 -27.62
CA PRO A 90 -2.13 22.27 -28.66
C PRO A 90 -0.64 22.07 -29.00
N GLY A 91 0.27 22.92 -28.49
CA GLY A 91 1.71 22.91 -28.80
C GLY A 91 2.54 21.73 -28.28
N MET A 92 1.91 20.71 -27.67
CA MET A 92 2.61 19.47 -27.29
C MET A 92 3.16 18.72 -28.51
N ASN A 93 2.49 18.81 -29.65
CA ASN A 93 2.93 18.23 -30.92
C ASN A 93 4.18 18.91 -31.51
N LEU A 94 4.49 20.15 -31.10
CA LEU A 94 5.66 20.91 -31.56
C LEU A 94 6.95 20.54 -30.81
N ILE A 95 6.85 19.78 -29.71
CA ILE A 95 8.01 19.34 -28.94
C ILE A 95 8.66 18.19 -29.70
N THR A 96 9.84 18.42 -30.27
CA THR A 96 10.63 17.40 -30.98
C THR A 96 11.73 16.79 -30.11
N ASN A 97 12.29 17.57 -29.17
CA ASN A 97 13.31 17.09 -28.26
C ASN A 97 12.76 16.02 -27.29
N ARG A 98 13.55 14.99 -27.04
CA ARG A 98 13.25 13.91 -26.09
C ARG A 98 14.40 13.76 -25.11
N THR A 99 14.06 13.60 -23.84
CA THR A 99 15.02 13.18 -22.82
C THR A 99 14.70 11.74 -22.44
N GLN A 100 15.63 10.84 -22.70
CA GLN A 100 15.49 9.46 -22.27
C GLN A 100 15.86 9.34 -20.79
N ILE A 101 14.91 8.86 -19.98
CA ILE A 101 15.11 8.67 -18.55
C ILE A 101 14.86 7.19 -18.22
N ARG A 102 15.73 6.62 -17.39
CA ARG A 102 15.58 5.27 -16.87
C ARG A 102 14.69 5.31 -15.63
N PHE A 103 13.52 4.70 -15.73
CA PHE A 103 12.58 4.53 -14.63
C PHE A 103 12.76 3.14 -14.02
N GLU A 104 12.84 3.07 -12.70
CA GLU A 104 12.74 1.81 -11.97
C GLU A 104 11.25 1.45 -11.78
N PHE A 105 10.87 0.26 -12.24
CA PHE A 105 9.54 -0.30 -12.03
C PHE A 105 9.64 -1.56 -11.17
N LEU A 106 8.59 -1.82 -10.41
CA LEU A 106 8.32 -3.16 -9.91
C LEU A 106 7.60 -3.97 -10.99
N LYS A 107 7.84 -5.28 -11.05
CA LYS A 107 7.28 -6.17 -12.08
C LYS A 107 6.50 -7.33 -11.46
N ASP A 108 5.38 -7.73 -12.07
CA ASP A 108 4.52 -8.85 -11.67
C ASP A 108 4.07 -8.74 -10.19
N GLN A 109 3.65 -7.55 -9.77
CA GLN A 109 3.36 -7.31 -8.36
C GLN A 109 1.93 -7.69 -8.02
N LYS A 110 1.77 -8.36 -6.88
CA LYS A 110 0.46 -8.70 -6.31
C LYS A 110 0.50 -8.52 -4.79
N TYR A 111 -0.50 -7.81 -4.29
CA TYR A 111 -0.64 -7.44 -2.88
C TYR A 111 -1.98 -7.92 -2.34
N ARG A 112 -2.01 -8.24 -1.05
CA ARG A 112 -3.25 -8.34 -0.27
C ARG A 112 -3.35 -7.16 0.66
N ILE A 113 -4.48 -6.48 0.61
CA ILE A 113 -4.78 -5.30 1.40
C ILE A 113 -5.84 -5.69 2.43
N TYR A 114 -5.61 -5.30 3.67
CA TYR A 114 -6.60 -5.38 4.76
C TYR A 114 -6.97 -3.96 5.12
N PHE A 115 -8.23 -3.62 4.88
CA PHE A 115 -8.78 -2.31 5.15
C PHE A 115 -9.72 -2.38 6.35
N TYR A 116 -9.35 -1.69 7.42
CA TYR A 116 -10.19 -1.46 8.58
C TYR A 116 -10.54 0.03 8.63
N TYR A 117 -11.79 0.34 8.94
CA TYR A 117 -12.25 1.71 9.10
C TYR A 117 -13.02 1.81 10.41
N THR A 118 -12.78 2.85 11.20
CA THR A 118 -13.38 2.96 12.54
C THR A 118 -14.87 3.28 12.49
N ASP A 119 -15.38 3.82 11.38
CA ASP A 119 -16.79 4.15 11.15
C ASP A 119 -17.44 3.27 10.05
N GLU A 120 -18.46 2.49 10.45
CA GLU A 120 -19.17 1.56 9.58
C GLU A 120 -20.61 1.98 9.29
N GLU A 121 -20.98 3.26 9.51
CA GLU A 121 -22.31 3.78 9.13
C GLU A 121 -22.65 3.47 7.65
N ASP A 122 -23.95 3.42 7.31
CA ASP A 122 -24.40 2.94 6.00
C ASP A 122 -23.86 3.75 4.80
N ASP A 123 -23.52 5.04 5.00
CA ASP A 123 -22.88 5.89 3.99
C ASP A 123 -21.34 6.01 4.16
N SER A 124 -20.74 5.21 5.03
CA SER A 124 -19.32 5.31 5.32
C SER A 124 -18.44 4.86 4.15
N LEU A 125 -17.18 5.29 4.21
CA LEU A 125 -16.16 4.90 3.23
C LEU A 125 -16.00 3.37 3.12
N TYR A 126 -16.22 2.68 4.24
CA TYR A 126 -16.19 1.23 4.33
C TYR A 126 -17.26 0.58 3.45
N GLN A 127 -18.52 1.01 3.56
CA GLN A 127 -19.62 0.41 2.78
C GLN A 127 -19.48 0.71 1.29
N LYS A 128 -19.07 1.93 0.93
CA LYS A 128 -18.78 2.32 -0.46
C LYS A 128 -17.69 1.45 -1.06
N LEU A 129 -16.59 1.24 -0.34
CA LEU A 129 -15.50 0.36 -0.77
C LEU A 129 -15.99 -1.09 -0.91
N LYS A 130 -16.70 -1.61 0.10
CA LYS A 130 -17.23 -2.97 0.10
C LYS A 130 -18.15 -3.22 -1.09
N TYR A 131 -19.07 -2.30 -1.39
CA TYR A 131 -19.96 -2.40 -2.53
C TYR A 131 -19.19 -2.48 -3.85
N ASN A 132 -18.23 -1.58 -4.06
CA ASN A 132 -17.42 -1.55 -5.28
C ASN A 132 -16.53 -2.80 -5.40
N LEU A 133 -15.90 -3.25 -4.32
CA LEU A 133 -15.12 -4.47 -4.29
C LEU A 133 -15.96 -5.71 -4.63
N THR A 134 -17.12 -5.85 -4.00
CA THR A 134 -18.03 -7.00 -4.18
C THR A 134 -18.54 -7.09 -5.62
N ASN A 135 -18.89 -5.95 -6.21
CA ASN A 135 -19.41 -5.88 -7.58
C ASN A 135 -18.32 -5.75 -8.64
N HIS A 136 -17.04 -5.77 -8.25
CA HIS A 136 -15.91 -5.54 -9.14
C HIS A 136 -16.07 -4.25 -9.97
N LYS A 137 -16.50 -3.17 -9.31
CA LYS A 137 -16.72 -1.84 -9.89
C LYS A 137 -15.69 -0.85 -9.39
N THR A 138 -15.37 0.13 -10.24
CA THR A 138 -14.50 1.26 -9.90
C THR A 138 -15.01 2.52 -10.59
N LYS A 139 -14.97 3.65 -9.91
CA LYS A 139 -15.32 4.94 -10.53
C LYS A 139 -14.14 5.55 -11.29
N TYR A 140 -12.92 5.40 -10.77
CA TYR A 140 -11.69 5.74 -11.50
C TYR A 140 -10.83 4.49 -11.70
N THR A 141 -10.09 4.44 -12.80
CA THR A 141 -9.17 3.33 -13.11
C THR A 141 -8.12 3.17 -11.99
N PRO A 142 -8.07 2.02 -11.30
CA PRO A 142 -7.03 1.76 -10.31
C PRO A 142 -5.68 1.61 -10.98
N CYS A 143 -4.64 2.18 -10.39
CA CYS A 143 -3.27 2.07 -10.87
C CYS A 143 -2.29 1.85 -9.72
N LEU A 144 -1.19 1.14 -9.98
CA LEU A 144 -0.09 0.97 -9.04
C LEU A 144 0.93 2.11 -9.17
N GLY A 145 0.54 3.27 -8.65
CA GLY A 145 1.37 4.47 -8.58
C GLY A 145 1.15 5.43 -9.74
N LEU A 146 1.77 5.18 -10.90
CA LEU A 146 1.57 5.98 -12.11
C LEU A 146 0.33 5.52 -12.90
N SER A 147 -0.29 6.41 -13.67
CA SER A 147 -1.54 6.17 -14.42
C SER A 147 -1.48 5.00 -15.41
N GLU A 148 -0.33 4.83 -16.03
CA GLU A 148 -0.02 3.82 -17.04
C GLU A 148 0.17 2.43 -16.43
N ASN A 149 0.42 2.35 -15.12
CA ASN A 149 0.53 1.10 -14.38
C ASN A 149 -0.85 0.63 -13.91
N ILE A 150 -1.74 0.31 -14.85
CA ILE A 150 -3.12 -0.11 -14.56
C ILE A 150 -3.12 -1.34 -13.65
N ALA A 151 -4.01 -1.32 -12.65
CA ALA A 151 -4.16 -2.38 -11.67
C ALA A 151 -5.53 -3.06 -11.80
N ASN A 152 -5.56 -4.36 -11.53
CA ASN A 152 -6.78 -5.12 -11.34
C ASN A 152 -6.89 -5.58 -9.87
N PHE A 153 -8.09 -5.94 -9.42
CA PHE A 153 -8.34 -6.30 -8.03
C PHE A 153 -9.38 -7.42 -7.89
N LYS A 154 -9.38 -8.09 -6.74
CA LYS A 154 -10.35 -9.14 -6.41
C LYS A 154 -10.74 -9.03 -4.94
N PHE A 155 -12.03 -8.94 -4.67
CA PHE A 155 -12.53 -9.03 -3.31
C PHE A 155 -12.37 -10.45 -2.77
N ILE A 156 -11.72 -10.57 -1.61
CA ILE A 156 -11.52 -11.86 -0.93
C ILE A 156 -12.63 -12.07 0.10
N GLY A 157 -13.06 -11.00 0.78
CA GLY A 157 -14.21 -11.05 1.68
C GLY A 157 -14.13 -10.03 2.80
N GLU A 158 -15.17 -10.03 3.62
CA GLU A 158 -15.25 -9.31 4.89
C GLU A 158 -15.03 -10.30 6.03
N PHE A 159 -14.08 -10.01 6.92
CA PHE A 159 -13.68 -10.93 7.98
C PHE A 159 -13.71 -10.25 9.35
N LYS A 160 -14.19 -10.98 10.36
CA LYS A 160 -14.10 -10.53 11.76
C LYS A 160 -12.65 -10.54 12.21
N ILE A 161 -12.27 -9.52 12.96
CA ILE A 161 -10.94 -9.41 13.55
C ILE A 161 -10.97 -9.44 15.07
N LYS A 162 -9.86 -9.91 15.64
CA LYS A 162 -9.60 -9.87 17.09
C LYS A 162 -8.27 -9.18 17.31
N ASN A 163 -8.26 -8.17 18.19
CA ASN A 163 -7.03 -7.56 18.66
C ASN A 163 -6.52 -8.36 19.85
N LEU A 164 -5.28 -8.81 19.78
CA LEU A 164 -4.63 -9.54 20.85
C LEU A 164 -3.48 -8.72 21.41
N SER A 165 -3.36 -8.75 22.73
CA SER A 165 -2.17 -8.25 23.43
C SER A 165 -0.91 -8.92 22.88
N PRO A 166 0.21 -8.21 22.82
CA PRO A 166 1.47 -8.78 22.35
C PRO A 166 1.88 -9.96 23.25
N PRO A 167 2.02 -11.18 22.71
CA PRO A 167 2.50 -12.29 23.50
C PRO A 167 4.02 -12.17 23.69
N ASP A 168 4.56 -12.73 24.78
CA ASP A 168 6.01 -12.73 25.06
C ASP A 168 6.80 -13.74 24.21
N VAL A 169 6.37 -13.97 22.96
CA VAL A 169 6.97 -14.95 22.03
C VAL A 169 6.98 -14.40 20.60
N HIS A 170 7.85 -14.95 19.75
CA HIS A 170 7.83 -14.63 18.32
C HIS A 170 6.63 -15.27 17.62
N ILE A 171 5.82 -14.45 16.97
CA ILE A 171 4.69 -14.89 16.16
C ILE A 171 4.90 -14.54 14.68
N PRO A 172 4.41 -15.36 13.75
CA PRO A 172 4.52 -15.06 12.31
C PRO A 172 3.54 -13.94 11.95
N ILE A 173 4.05 -12.79 11.50
CA ILE A 173 3.27 -11.65 11.01
C ILE A 173 3.30 -11.65 9.48
N SER A 174 2.12 -11.70 8.86
CA SER A 174 1.98 -11.86 7.41
C SER A 174 2.03 -10.55 6.62
N THR A 175 1.92 -9.41 7.28
CA THR A 175 1.97 -8.08 6.67
C THR A 175 3.31 -7.40 6.94
N VAL A 176 3.56 -6.31 6.21
CA VAL A 176 4.72 -5.45 6.48
C VAL A 176 4.61 -4.86 7.89
N ILE A 177 5.72 -4.82 8.61
CA ILE A 177 5.74 -4.51 10.04
C ILE A 177 6.41 -3.15 10.26
N PRO A 178 5.71 -2.16 10.84
CA PRO A 178 6.39 -0.97 11.34
C PRO A 178 7.38 -1.36 12.44
N LEU A 179 8.64 -0.96 12.32
CA LEU A 179 9.69 -1.30 13.28
C LEU A 179 9.33 -0.84 14.70
N GLN A 180 8.52 0.22 14.83
CA GLN A 180 8.04 0.71 16.12
C GLN A 180 7.12 -0.29 16.85
N LYS A 181 6.52 -1.26 16.16
CA LYS A 181 5.67 -2.30 16.78
C LYS A 181 6.47 -3.50 17.30
N ILE A 182 7.75 -3.57 16.94
CA ILE A 182 8.63 -4.70 17.27
C ILE A 182 9.33 -4.42 18.61
N SER A 183 9.49 -5.47 19.42
CA SER A 183 10.29 -5.44 20.65
C SER A 183 11.73 -5.02 20.35
N GLN A 184 12.33 -4.20 21.21
CA GLN A 184 13.75 -3.83 21.08
C GLN A 184 14.66 -5.02 21.37
N ASP A 185 14.27 -5.85 22.34
CA ASP A 185 15.02 -7.04 22.74
C ASP A 185 14.63 -8.23 21.85
N SER A 186 15.57 -8.67 21.02
CA SER A 186 15.42 -9.82 20.11
C SER A 186 14.12 -9.80 19.30
N GLY A 187 13.73 -8.63 18.79
CA GLY A 187 12.41 -8.41 18.21
C GLY A 187 12.06 -9.24 16.97
N ILE A 188 13.07 -9.71 16.23
CA ILE A 188 12.89 -10.50 15.01
C ILE A 188 13.71 -11.78 15.12
N SER A 189 13.08 -12.91 14.80
CA SER A 189 13.78 -14.20 14.70
C SER A 189 14.25 -14.41 13.26
N PHE A 190 15.56 -14.51 13.09
CA PHE A 190 16.24 -14.75 11.80
C PHE A 190 16.60 -16.23 11.59
N GLU A 191 15.96 -17.16 12.31
CA GLU A 191 16.22 -18.61 12.24
C GLU A 191 16.03 -19.22 10.84
N ARG A 192 15.28 -18.54 9.96
CA ARG A 192 15.01 -19.00 8.60
C ARG A 192 15.67 -18.08 7.60
N GLU A 193 16.22 -18.66 6.54
CA GLU A 193 16.74 -17.92 5.39
C GLU A 193 15.69 -16.94 4.85
N GLY A 194 16.03 -15.66 4.91
CA GLY A 194 15.13 -14.55 4.63
C GLY A 194 15.84 -13.44 3.86
N GLU A 195 15.12 -12.76 2.98
CA GLU A 195 15.62 -11.56 2.30
C GLU A 195 14.89 -10.36 2.90
N TYR A 196 15.35 -9.92 4.08
CA TYR A 196 14.68 -8.87 4.84
C TYR A 196 15.13 -7.48 4.38
N PHE A 197 14.18 -6.58 4.17
CA PHE A 197 14.43 -5.20 3.80
C PHE A 197 13.76 -4.26 4.79
N SER A 198 14.49 -3.20 5.17
CA SER A 198 13.96 -2.08 5.93
C SER A 198 13.95 -0.81 5.08
N ILE A 199 12.87 -0.05 5.13
CA ILE A 199 12.75 1.21 4.39
C ILE A 199 11.83 2.21 5.10
N ARG A 200 12.16 3.50 4.97
CA ARG A 200 11.30 4.60 5.39
C ARG A 200 10.26 4.94 4.33
N VAL A 201 8.98 4.89 4.67
CA VAL A 201 7.85 5.22 3.78
C VAL A 201 6.97 6.34 4.36
N PRO A 202 6.39 7.20 3.51
CA PRO A 202 5.34 8.12 3.94
C PRO A 202 4.07 7.33 4.25
N VAL A 203 3.46 7.57 5.41
CA VAL A 203 2.21 6.89 5.80
C VAL A 203 1.00 7.81 5.85
N GLU A 204 1.21 9.12 5.96
CA GLU A 204 0.13 10.11 6.00
C GLU A 204 0.53 11.41 5.29
N LEU A 205 -0.45 12.01 4.60
CA LEU A 205 -0.35 13.30 3.94
C LEU A 205 -1.49 14.20 4.44
N ASN A 206 -1.23 15.50 4.57
CA ASN A 206 -2.30 16.49 4.68
C ASN A 206 -2.84 16.91 3.31
N THR A 207 -3.90 17.73 3.26
CA THR A 207 -4.52 18.25 2.03
C THR A 207 -3.56 19.09 1.16
N LYS A 208 -2.49 19.64 1.74
CA LYS A 208 -1.40 20.30 0.99
C LYS A 208 -0.38 19.30 0.40
N ARG A 209 -0.65 18.00 0.50
CA ARG A 209 0.21 16.87 0.10
C ARG A 209 1.59 16.89 0.78
N VAL A 210 1.68 17.49 1.96
CA VAL A 210 2.89 17.44 2.81
C VAL A 210 2.81 16.19 3.68
N VAL A 211 3.90 15.44 3.75
CA VAL A 211 4.00 14.25 4.61
C VAL A 211 4.00 14.68 6.07
N THR A 212 2.98 14.27 6.81
CA THR A 212 2.86 14.51 8.26
C THR A 212 3.53 13.40 9.07
N LYS A 213 3.60 12.19 8.50
CA LYS A 213 4.11 11.01 9.21
C LYS A 213 4.87 10.05 8.30
N TYR A 214 6.02 9.60 8.79
CA TYR A 214 6.82 8.54 8.19
C TYR A 214 6.86 7.33 9.11
N ARG A 215 7.06 6.15 8.51
CA ARG A 215 7.36 4.91 9.24
C ARG A 215 8.54 4.19 8.62
N ASP A 216 9.37 3.63 9.48
CA ASP A 216 10.37 2.65 9.09
C ASP A 216 9.70 1.28 9.19
N ILE A 217 9.62 0.58 8.07
CA ILE A 217 8.93 -0.70 7.96
C ILE A 217 9.91 -1.80 7.57
N ILE A 218 9.62 -3.04 7.97
CA ILE A 218 10.35 -4.24 7.57
C ILE A 218 9.43 -5.26 6.88
N PHE A 219 9.97 -5.95 5.89
CA PHE A 219 9.31 -7.03 5.16
C PHE A 219 10.34 -8.01 4.58
N ASP A 220 9.91 -9.25 4.30
CA ASP A 220 10.68 -10.22 3.51
C ASP A 220 10.37 -10.01 2.03
N ARG A 221 11.40 -9.96 1.18
CA ARG A 221 11.28 -9.71 -0.26
C ARG A 221 10.37 -10.72 -0.97
N LYS A 222 10.31 -11.97 -0.48
CA LYS A 222 9.46 -13.02 -1.05
C LYS A 222 8.05 -13.03 -0.48
N GLY A 223 7.72 -12.09 0.41
CA GLY A 223 6.41 -11.98 1.04
C GLY A 223 6.12 -13.04 2.10
N ARG A 224 7.17 -13.67 2.64
CA ARG A 224 7.01 -14.65 3.71
C ARG A 224 6.73 -13.95 5.04
N PRO A 225 5.88 -14.54 5.91
CA PRO A 225 5.66 -13.99 7.24
C PRO A 225 6.97 -13.86 8.03
N ILE A 226 7.15 -12.71 8.69
CA ILE A 226 8.29 -12.47 9.57
C ILE A 226 7.91 -12.92 10.98
N LYS A 227 8.74 -13.77 11.60
CA LYS A 227 8.61 -14.10 13.02
C LYS A 227 9.07 -12.91 13.86
N ALA A 228 8.14 -12.20 14.48
CA ALA A 228 8.44 -11.02 15.29
C ALA A 228 7.82 -11.14 16.69
N LYS A 229 8.56 -10.66 17.68
CA LYS A 229 8.05 -10.38 19.02
C LYS A 229 7.57 -8.93 19.04
N LEU A 230 6.28 -8.73 19.24
CA LEU A 230 5.67 -7.40 19.21
C LEU A 230 5.64 -6.79 20.61
N LYS A 231 5.63 -5.46 20.69
CA LYS A 231 5.40 -4.71 21.94
C LYS A 231 4.08 -3.94 21.94
N GLU A 232 3.38 -3.94 20.80
CA GLU A 232 2.04 -3.39 20.62
C GLU A 232 1.06 -4.52 20.24
N PRO A 233 -0.25 -4.35 20.47
CA PRO A 233 -1.25 -5.30 20.02
C PRO A 233 -1.19 -5.57 18.52
N HIS A 234 -1.59 -6.78 18.14
CA HIS A 234 -1.74 -7.18 16.74
C HIS A 234 -3.14 -7.69 16.48
N THR A 235 -3.46 -7.83 15.20
CA THR A 235 -4.80 -8.23 14.77
C THR A 235 -4.74 -9.63 14.16
N ILE A 236 -5.66 -10.50 14.56
CA ILE A 236 -5.89 -11.79 13.91
C ILE A 236 -7.10 -11.68 12.98
N VAL A 237 -6.90 -12.05 11.72
CA VAL A 237 -7.95 -12.24 10.72
C VAL A 237 -8.25 -13.73 10.62
N ASN A 238 -9.50 -14.12 10.87
CA ASN A 238 -9.95 -15.52 10.77
C ASN A 238 -10.74 -15.72 9.48
N TYR A 239 -10.29 -16.64 8.64
CA TYR A 239 -10.94 -16.99 7.37
C TYR A 239 -11.96 -18.11 7.59
N ALA A 240 -12.94 -18.19 6.68
CA ALA A 240 -14.02 -19.20 6.76
C ALA A 240 -13.51 -20.64 6.58
N ASP A 241 -12.34 -20.83 5.96
CA ASP A 241 -11.70 -22.13 5.74
C ASP A 241 -10.81 -22.58 6.91
N GLY A 242 -10.89 -21.89 8.06
CA GLY A 242 -10.13 -22.22 9.26
C GLY A 242 -8.70 -21.66 9.29
N ARG A 243 -8.23 -21.01 8.21
CA ARG A 243 -6.95 -20.31 8.24
C ARG A 243 -7.03 -19.04 9.08
N SER A 244 -5.92 -18.68 9.72
CA SER A 244 -5.78 -17.42 10.46
C SER A 244 -4.49 -16.71 10.08
N GLU A 245 -4.52 -15.39 10.04
CA GLU A 245 -3.34 -14.56 9.75
C GLU A 245 -3.17 -13.49 10.81
N ASN A 246 -1.98 -13.44 11.40
CA ASN A 246 -1.57 -12.30 12.23
C ASN A 246 -1.12 -11.17 11.32
N ILE A 247 -1.73 -10.00 11.51
CA ILE A 247 -1.41 -8.79 10.76
C ILE A 247 -1.12 -7.64 11.73
N VAL A 248 -0.35 -6.69 11.21
CA VAL A 248 -0.23 -5.35 11.77
C VAL A 248 -0.49 -4.34 10.66
N PHE A 249 -1.12 -3.22 11.01
CA PHE A 249 -1.32 -2.10 10.10
C PHE A 249 -0.03 -1.28 9.93
N ILE A 250 0.10 -0.60 8.78
CA ILE A 250 1.33 0.10 8.33
C ILE A 250 1.62 1.37 9.15
N GLU A 251 0.59 2.02 9.67
CA GLU A 251 0.70 3.24 10.49
C GLU A 251 1.19 3.04 11.93
#